data_AF-A0A2C9VJ78-F1
#
_entry.id   AF-A0A2C9VJ78-F1
#
_cell.length_a   1.000
_cell.length_b   1.000
_cell.length_c   1.000
_cell.angle_alpha   90.00
_cell.angle_beta   90.00
_cell.angle_gamma   90.00
#
_symmetry.space_group_name_H-M   'P 1'
#
loop_
_entity.id
_entity.type
_entity.pdbx_description
1 polymer ?
#
loop_
_entity_poly.entity_id
_entity_poly.type
_entity_poly.pdbx_seq_one_letter_code
_entity_poly.pdbx_strand_id
1 'polypeptide(L)' 'MYVCEEGKRYQIPVENLKFSPLQALIKQSQDGDLDFKIDEPIVLACTTDKFDELLKLAKRFSPSNEILENFK' A
#
# COMPACT_ATOMS: atom_id res chain seq x y z
N MET A 1 6.70 -5.46 -2.84
CA MET A 1 6.25 -5.93 -1.50
C MET A 1 6.57 -4.81 -0.51
N TYR A 2 5.70 -4.55 0.46
CA TYR A 2 5.88 -3.48 1.46
C TYR A 2 6.07 -4.07 2.86
N VAL A 3 6.81 -3.38 3.73
CA VAL A 3 7.06 -3.79 5.12
C VAL A 3 6.84 -2.59 6.04
N CYS A 4 5.93 -2.71 7.01
CA CYS A 4 5.76 -1.70 8.07
C CYS A 4 6.81 -1.87 9.18
N GLU A 5 6.88 -0.92 10.12
CA GLU A 5 7.86 -0.91 11.23
C GLU A 5 7.89 -2.23 12.03
N GLU A 6 6.73 -2.87 12.20
CA GLU A 6 6.57 -4.13 12.91
C GLU A 6 7.00 -5.37 12.11
N GLY A 7 7.58 -5.18 10.92
CA GLY A 7 8.07 -6.26 10.06
C GLY A 7 6.98 -7.02 9.30
N LYS A 8 5.70 -6.61 9.42
CA LYS A 8 4.58 -7.19 8.68
C LYS A 8 4.69 -6.85 7.19
N ARG A 9 4.63 -7.90 6.36
CA ARG A 9 4.74 -7.81 4.90
C ARG A 9 3.36 -7.65 4.26
N TYR A 10 3.29 -6.79 3.26
CA TYR A 10 2.08 -6.50 2.50
C TYR A 10 2.32 -6.64 1.01
N GLN A 11 1.41 -7.37 0.35
CA GLN A 11 1.19 -7.30 -1.08
C GLN A 11 -0.09 -6.51 -1.30
N ILE A 12 -0.03 -5.47 -2.13
CA ILE A 12 -1.15 -4.59 -2.40
C ILE A 12 -1.40 -4.53 -3.91
N PRO A 13 -2.66 -4.46 -4.35
CA PRO A 13 -2.98 -4.25 -5.76
C PRO A 13 -2.40 -2.93 -6.26
N VAL A 14 -2.01 -2.89 -7.54
CA VAL A 14 -1.43 -1.69 -8.17
C VAL A 14 -2.45 -0.54 -8.20
N GLU A 15 -3.74 -0.86 -8.24
CA GLU A 15 -4.85 0.08 -8.21
C GLU A 15 -4.88 0.89 -6.92
N ASN A 16 -4.51 0.27 -5.78
CA ASN A 16 -4.43 0.97 -4.50
C ASN A 16 -3.31 2.02 -4.49
N LEU A 17 -2.28 1.87 -5.33
CA LEU A 17 -1.21 2.86 -5.48
C LEU A 17 -1.68 4.16 -6.12
N LYS A 18 -2.88 4.22 -6.69
CA LYS A 18 -3.50 5.47 -7.16
C LYS A 18 -4.07 6.31 -6.03
N PHE A 19 -4.19 5.75 -4.82
CA PHE A 19 -4.72 6.47 -3.67
C PHE A 19 -3.69 7.46 -3.12
N SER A 20 -3.98 8.76 -3.20
CA SER A 20 -3.03 9.83 -2.88
C SER A 20 -2.40 9.72 -1.48
N PRO A 21 -3.15 9.36 -0.41
CA PRO A 21 -2.55 9.15 0.91
C PRO A 21 -1.52 8.01 0.95
N LEU A 22 -1.74 6.95 0.16
CA LEU A 22 -0.79 5.84 0.06
C LEU A 22 0.47 6.25 -0.69
N GLN A 23 0.34 7.03 -1.77
CA GLN A 23 1.49 7.59 -2.48
C GLN A 23 2.31 8.53 -1.60
N ALA A 24 1.64 9.38 -0.81
CA ALA A 24 2.30 10.29 0.12
C ALA A 24 3.10 9.53 1.17
N LEU A 25 2.52 8.46 1.73
CA LEU A 25 3.22 7.60 2.70
C LEU A 25 4.45 6.92 2.09
N ILE A 26 4.32 6.36 0.88
CA ILE A 26 5.46 5.70 0.19
C ILE A 26 6.58 6.71 -0.06
N LYS A 27 6.24 7.91 -0.54
CA LYS A 27 7.22 8.98 -0.78
C LYS A 27 7.89 9.46 0.51
N GLN A 28 7.14 9.58 1.60
CA GLN A 28 7.71 9.95 2.91
C GLN A 28 8.64 8.88 3.47
N SER A 29 8.38 7.60 3.13
CA SER A 29 9.18 6.47 3.63
C SER A 29 10.45 6.24 2.83
N GLN A 30 10.64 6.94 1.70
CA GLN A 30 11.80 6.80 0.83
C GLN A 30 12.56 8.12 0.76
N ASP A 31 13.84 8.09 1.10
CA ASP A 31 14.68 9.26 1.35
C ASP A 31 15.22 9.94 0.05
N GLY A 32 14.43 9.95 -1.02
CA GLY A 32 14.79 10.52 -2.33
C GLY A 32 15.21 9.46 -3.36
N ASP A 33 14.73 9.69 -4.59
CA ASP A 33 14.79 8.86 -5.80
C ASP A 33 14.53 7.35 -5.62
N LEU A 34 13.37 6.93 -6.14
CA LEU A 34 13.00 5.54 -6.38
C LEU A 34 14.05 4.91 -7.30
N ASP A 35 15.11 4.35 -6.71
CA ASP A 35 16.08 3.58 -7.47
C ASP A 35 15.31 2.43 -8.12
N PHE A 36 15.30 2.38 -9.46
CA PHE A 36 14.37 1.57 -10.25
C PHE A 36 14.56 0.04 -10.09
N LYS A 37 15.47 -0.37 -9.20
CA LYS A 37 15.71 -1.75 -8.78
C LYS A 37 15.15 -1.97 -7.38
N ILE A 38 13.86 -2.28 -7.32
CA ILE A 38 13.22 -2.76 -6.09
C ILE A 38 13.55 -4.26 -5.97
N ASP A 39 14.80 -4.59 -5.64
CA ASP A 39 15.19 -5.96 -5.29
C ASP A 39 14.78 -6.32 -3.85
N GLU A 40 14.49 -5.31 -3.03
CA GLU A 40 14.10 -5.44 -1.63
C GLU A 40 12.68 -4.90 -1.33
N PRO A 41 12.04 -5.34 -0.23
CA PRO A 41 10.75 -4.79 0.17
C PRO A 41 10.84 -3.30 0.48
N ILE A 42 9.85 -2.52 0.05
CA ILE A 42 9.74 -1.11 0.41
C ILE A 42 9.39 -1.02 1.89
N VAL A 43 10.33 -0.52 2.69
CA VAL A 43 10.10 -0.23 4.11
C VAL A 43 9.26 1.03 4.21
N LEU A 44 8.19 0.96 4.99
CA LEU A 44 7.27 2.06 5.26
C LEU A 44 7.48 2.54 6.70
N ALA A 45 7.67 3.85 6.86
CA ALA A 45 7.77 4.51 8.17
C ALA A 45 6.37 4.71 8.76
N CYS A 46 5.65 3.61 9.00
CA CYS A 46 4.37 3.61 9.68
C CYS A 46 4.10 2.30 10.41
N THR A 47 3.20 2.37 11.39
CA THR A 47 2.64 1.21 12.07
C THR A 47 1.72 0.40 11.17
N THR A 48 1.58 -0.89 11.47
CA THR A 48 0.64 -1.78 10.78
C THR A 48 -0.79 -1.30 10.86
N ASP A 49 -1.20 -0.72 12.00
CA ASP A 49 -2.58 -0.27 12.21
C ASP A 49 -2.92 0.91 11.29
N LYS A 50 -2.02 1.89 11.23
CA LYS A 50 -2.17 3.05 10.33
C LYS A 50 -2.18 2.61 8.87
N PHE A 51 -1.34 1.64 8.52
CA PHE A 51 -1.32 1.09 7.16
C PHE A 51 -2.60 0.32 6.82
N ASP A 52 -3.11 -0.50 7.74
CA ASP A 52 -4.34 -1.26 7.57
C ASP A 52 -5.57 -0.34 7.37
N GLU A 53 -5.63 0.79 8.08
CA GLU A 53 -6.65 1.83 7.86
C GLU A 53 -6.54 2.48 6.47
N LEU A 54 -5.32 2.83 6.06
CA LEU A 54 -5.08 3.39 4.72
C LEU A 54 -5.47 2.42 3.61
N LEU A 55 -5.21 1.12 3.77
CA LEU A 55 -5.63 0.11 2.81
C LEU A 55 -7.15 -0.05 2.74
N LYS A 56 -7.85 0.03 3.88
CA LYS A 56 -9.33 0.03 3.90
C LYS A 56 -9.89 1.23 3.14
N LEU A 57 -9.28 2.41 3.29
CA LEU A 57 -9.68 3.61 2.55
C LEU A 57 -9.36 3.50 1.06
N ALA A 58 -8.17 3.01 0.71
CA ALA A 58 -7.76 2.80 -0.68
C ALA A 58 -8.71 1.85 -1.42
N LYS A 59 -9.13 0.76 -0.78
CA LYS A 59 -10.12 -0.19 -1.34
C LYS A 59 -11.50 0.43 -1.56
N ARG A 60 -11.87 1.45 -0.80
CA ARG A 60 -13.14 2.20 -1.01
C ARG A 60 -13.01 3.22 -2.14
N PHE A 61 -11.80 3.74 -2.37
CA PHE A 61 -11.53 4.77 -3.36
C PHE A 61 -11.22 4.20 -4.75
N SER A 62 -10.55 3.06 -4.81
CA SER A 62 -10.43 2.24 -6.00
C SER A 62 -11.60 1.25 -5.98
N PRO A 63 -12.70 1.47 -6.73
CA PRO A 63 -13.65 0.41 -6.98
C PRO A 63 -12.90 -0.61 -7.84
N SER A 64 -12.19 -1.53 -7.19
CA SER A 64 -11.90 -2.82 -7.78
C SER A 64 -13.22 -3.35 -8.32
N ASN A 65 -13.23 -3.98 -9.50
CA ASN A 65 -14.36 -4.72 -10.04
C ASN A 65 -14.72 -5.94 -9.14
N GLU A 66 -14.84 -5.77 -7.83
CA GLU A 66 -15.33 -6.78 -6.87
C GLU A 66 -16.88 -6.78 -6.79
N ILE A 67 -17.58 -6.14 -7.72
CA ILE A 67 -18.90 -6.63 -8.12
C ILE A 67 -18.64 -7.78 -9.09
N LEU A 68 -18.19 -8.96 -8.62
CA LEU A 68 -18.32 -10.24 -9.34
C LEU A 68 -17.82 -11.49 -8.57
N GLU A 69 -17.53 -11.44 -7.27
CA GLU A 69 -17.43 -12.68 -6.46
C GLU A 69 -18.53 -12.67 -5.39
N ASN A 70 -19.75 -12.66 -5.92
CA ASN A 70 -20.87 -13.52 -5.56
C ASN A 70 -21.01 -13.90 -4.08
N PHE A 71 -22.03 -13.29 -3.48
CA PHE A 71 -22.99 -14.05 -2.70
C PHE A 71 -23.30 -15.38 -3.40
N LYS A 72 -22.91 -16.48 -2.77
CA LYS A 72 -23.45 -17.82 -3.04
C LYS A 72 -23.63 -18.55 -1.72
#